data_AF-A0A2V2GQN3-F1
#
_entry.id   AF-A0A2V2GQN3-F1
#
_cell.length_a   1.000
_cell.length_b   1.000
_cell.length_c   1.000
_cell.angle_alpha   90.00
_cell.angle_beta   90.00
_cell.angle_gamma   90.00
#
_symmetry.space_group_name_H-M   'P 1'
#
loop_
_entity.id
_entity.type
_entity.pdbx_description
1 polymer ?
#
loop_
_entity_poly.entity_id
_entity_poly.type
_entity_poly.pdbx_seq_one_letter_code
_entity_poly.pdbx_strand_id
1 'polypeptide(L)' 'MKIRITDHIPVREEIRPKEGEVYEVTDYDDGLILGRRVYFVEVNGKRVGVLPRECVIVPEVEA' A
#
# COMPACT_ATOMS: atom_id res chain seq x y z
N MET A 1 1.24 11.01 -0.25
CA MET A 1 0.89 10.16 -1.42
C MET A 1 -0.18 9.16 -0.99
N LYS A 2 -1.15 8.87 -1.86
CA LYS A 2 -2.21 7.89 -1.58
C LYS A 2 -2.17 6.76 -2.60
N ILE A 3 -2.50 5.55 -2.17
CA ILE A 3 -2.66 4.38 -3.04
C ILE A 3 -4.04 3.76 -2.82
N ARG A 4 -4.63 3.24 -3.89
CA ARG A 4 -5.85 2.41 -3.81
C ARG A 4 -5.46 0.95 -4.00
N ILE A 5 -5.90 0.09 -3.10
CA ILE A 5 -5.64 -1.35 -3.19
C ILE A 5 -6.49 -1.94 -4.31
N THR A 6 -5.89 -2.77 -5.15
CA THR A 6 -6.55 -3.36 -6.33
C THR A 6 -6.49 -4.88 -6.34
N ASP A 7 -5.75 -5.50 -5.41
CA ASP A 7 -5.59 -6.93 -5.34
C ASP A 7 -5.52 -7.40 -3.88
N HIS A 8 -5.70 -8.70 -3.67
CA HIS A 8 -5.60 -9.33 -2.38
C HIS A 8 -4.14 -9.42 -1.92
N ILE A 9 -3.83 -8.71 -0.83
CA ILE A 9 -2.49 -8.76 -0.20
C ILE A 9 -2.41 -9.95 0.77
N PRO A 10 -1.41 -10.86 0.62
CA PRO A 10 -1.29 -12.09 1.40
C PRO A 10 -0.70 -11.86 2.80
N VAL A 11 -1.36 -11.00 3.59
CA VAL A 11 -1.05 -10.74 5.01
C VAL A 11 -2.14 -11.32 5.90
N ARG A 12 -1.87 -11.33 7.22
CA ARG A 12 -2.85 -11.76 8.23
C ARG A 12 -4.13 -10.93 8.12
N GLU A 13 -5.27 -11.57 8.31
CA GLU A 13 -6.59 -10.94 8.14
C GLU A 13 -6.78 -9.70 9.02
N GLU A 14 -6.26 -9.73 10.25
CA GLU A 14 -6.26 -8.62 11.22
C GLU A 14 -5.61 -7.34 10.71
N ILE A 15 -4.75 -7.40 9.68
CA ILE A 15 -4.01 -6.25 9.15
C ILE A 15 -4.08 -6.19 7.63
N ARG A 16 -5.09 -6.83 7.04
CA ARG A 16 -5.24 -6.86 5.59
C ARG A 16 -5.89 -5.57 5.11
N PRO A 17 -5.22 -4.79 4.24
CA PRO A 17 -5.87 -3.68 3.55
C PRO A 17 -7.02 -4.21 2.68
N LYS A 18 -8.14 -3.48 2.62
CA LYS A 18 -9.28 -3.89 1.80
C LYS A 18 -9.11 -3.47 0.36
N GLU A 19 -9.48 -4.35 -0.55
CA GLU A 19 -9.55 -4.04 -1.98
C GLU A 19 -10.54 -2.90 -2.24
N GLY A 20 -10.16 -1.95 -3.09
CA GLY A 20 -10.93 -0.75 -3.44
C GLY A 20 -10.76 0.42 -2.48
N GLU A 21 -10.26 0.20 -1.26
CA GLU A 21 -10.00 1.28 -0.30
C GLU A 21 -8.70 2.05 -0.61
N VAL A 22 -8.68 3.32 -0.22
CA VAL A 22 -7.53 4.22 -0.39
C VAL A 22 -6.82 4.38 0.94
N TYR A 23 -5.51 4.20 0.91
CA TYR A 23 -4.63 4.31 2.06
C TYR A 23 -3.58 5.38 1.83
N GLU A 24 -3.20 6.05 2.91
CA GLU A 24 -2.05 6.95 2.91
C GLU A 24 -0.77 6.14 3.02
N VAL A 25 0.19 6.43 2.13
CA VAL A 25 1.51 5.81 2.17
C VAL A 25 2.35 6.54 3.19
N THR A 26 2.78 5.83 4.22
CA THR A 26 3.59 6.35 5.33
C THR A 26 5.09 6.27 5.06
N ASP A 27 5.50 5.34 4.20
CA ASP A 27 6.90 5.12 3.82
C ASP A 27 6.98 4.37 2.49
N TYR A 28 8.11 4.43 1.79
CA TYR A 28 8.36 3.60 0.61
C TYR A 28 9.83 3.20 0.52
N ASP A 29 10.06 2.00 -0.02
CA ASP A 29 11.39 1.44 -0.20
C ASP A 29 11.63 1.19 -1.69
N ASP A 30 12.70 1.78 -2.22
CA ASP A 30 13.07 1.74 -3.64
C ASP A 30 14.18 0.72 -3.96
N GLY A 31 14.41 -0.29 -3.11
CA GLY A 31 15.34 -1.36 -3.52
C GLY A 31 15.79 -2.41 -2.52
N LEU A 32 15.40 -2.39 -1.25
CA LEU A 32 15.91 -3.38 -0.28
C LEU A 32 15.22 -4.74 -0.35
N ILE A 33 13.98 -4.82 -0.85
CA ILE A 33 13.23 -6.09 -0.95
C ILE A 33 13.17 -6.53 -2.43
N LEU A 34 14.11 -7.40 -2.82
CA LEU A 34 14.09 -8.08 -4.13
C LEU A 34 14.10 -7.15 -5.36
N GLY A 35 14.66 -5.94 -5.23
CA GLY A 35 14.74 -4.96 -6.33
C GLY A 35 13.40 -4.41 -6.79
N ARG A 36 12.36 -4.49 -5.95
CA ARG A 36 11.02 -3.96 -6.25
C ARG A 36 10.68 -2.85 -5.27
N ARG A 37 10.07 -1.78 -5.78
CA ARG A 37 9.45 -0.75 -4.96
C ARG A 37 8.41 -1.38 -4.03
N VAL A 38 8.37 -0.97 -2.77
CA VAL A 38 7.34 -1.37 -1.80
C VAL A 38 6.76 -0.12 -1.17
N TYR A 39 5.43 0.01 -1.18
CA TYR A 39 4.72 1.08 -0.48
C TYR A 39 4.29 0.59 0.89
N PHE A 40 4.47 1.38 1.94
CA PHE A 40 4.02 1.02 3.27
C PHE A 40 2.81 1.84 3.69
N VAL A 41 1.81 1.14 4.23
CA VAL A 41 0.59 1.73 4.79
C VAL A 41 0.40 1.25 6.22
N GLU A 42 -0.39 1.98 7.01
CA GLU A 42 -0.77 1.56 8.36
C GLU A 42 -2.17 0.95 8.37
N VAL A 43 -2.30 -0.26 8.90
CA VAL A 43 -3.59 -0.93 9.13
C VAL A 43 -3.61 -1.44 10.56
N ASN A 44 -4.59 -0.98 11.34
CA ASN A 44 -4.75 -1.34 12.76
C ASN A 44 -3.46 -1.16 13.57
N GLY A 45 -2.73 -0.06 13.33
CA GLY A 45 -1.48 0.26 14.02
C GLY A 45 -0.29 -0.62 13.61
N LYS A 46 -0.40 -1.44 12.55
CA LYS A 46 0.72 -2.21 12.01
C LYS A 46 1.08 -1.73 10.60
N ARG A 47 2.38 -1.75 10.32
CA ARG A 47 2.95 -1.44 9.01
C ARG A 47 2.75 -2.61 8.04
N VAL A 48 2.17 -2.35 6.88
CA VAL A 48 1.89 -3.33 5.83
C VAL A 48 2.56 -2.88 4.53
N GLY A 49 3.34 -3.77 3.92
CA GLY A 49 3.93 -3.54 2.60
C GLY A 49 2.96 -3.89 1.48
N VAL A 50 2.89 -3.05 0.47
CA VAL A 50 2.03 -3.16 -0.71
C VAL A 50 2.92 -3.08 -1.94
N LEU A 51 2.84 -4.08 -2.81
CA LEU A 51 3.61 -4.08 -4.06
C LEU A 51 2.94 -3.20 -5.12
N PRO A 52 3.69 -2.65 -6.08
CA PRO A 52 3.14 -1.83 -7.17
C PRO A 52 2.05 -2.52 -8.01
N ARG A 53 2.04 -3.86 -8.05
CA ARG A 53 1.00 -4.65 -8.74
C ARG A 53 -0.32 -4.77 -7.96
N GLU A 54 -0.27 -4.53 -6.64
CA GLU A 54 -1.38 -4.69 -5.70
C GLU A 54 -2.12 -3.37 -5.46
N CYS A 55 -1.70 -2.28 -6.11
CA CYS A 55 -2.29 -0.97 -5.93
C CYS A 55 -2.13 -0.05 -7.14
N VAL A 56 -2.87 1.07 -7.13
CA VAL A 56 -2.66 2.20 -8.04
C VAL A 56 -2.46 3.49 -7.24
N ILE A 57 -1.57 4.37 -7.70
CA ILE A 57 -1.37 5.69 -7.08
C ILE A 57 -2.59 6.56 -7.36
N VAL A 58 -3.15 7.17 -6.33
CA VAL A 58 -4.25 8.13 -6.44
C VAL A 58 -3.65 9.53 -6.59
N PRO A 59 -3.86 10.21 -7.73
CA PRO A 59 -3.40 11.58 -7.90
C PRO A 59 -4.13 12.50 -6.92
N GLU A 60 -3.41 13.43 -6.31
CA GLU A 60 -4.03 14.52 -5.56
C GLU A 60 -4.67 15.46 -6.58
N VAL A 61 -6.00 15.45 -6.65
CA VAL A 61 -6.72 16.44 -7.45
C VAL A 61 -6.62 17.75 -6.67
N GLU A 62 -5.87 18.71 -7.20
CA GLU A 62 -5.87 20.08 -6.68
C GLU A 62 -7.31 20.59 -6.72
N ALA A 63 -7.84 20.97 -5.56
CA ALA A 63 -9.15 21.58 -5.39
C ALA A 63 -9.05 23.11 -5.51
#